data_AF-A0A1X0P3F3-F1
#
_entry.id   AF-A0A1X0P3F3-F1
#
_cell.length_a   1.000
_cell.length_b   1.000
_cell.length_c   1.000
_cell.angle_alpha   90.00
_cell.angle_beta   90.00
_cell.angle_gamma   90.00
#
_symmetry.space_group_name_H-M   'P 1'
#
loop_
_entity.id
_entity.type
_entity.pdbx_description
1 polymer ?
#
loop_
_entity_poly.entity_id
_entity_poly.type
_entity_poly.pdbx_seq_one_letter_code
_entity_poly.pdbx_strand_id
1 'polypeptide(L)'
;MTSRRETQKKKRDGVYHKINKRWKLILLITISLLILAYLLYSDEKKNDHLNIQLLNNTRDLAEALHSVKEDCNVHTLTKLTENMMKVGVIIEGTLATMESSEITYKDTHKDILLAGETYKDATFFLVEKLQTILTTTKANTLTNNNNNNNNNNNNTVYTPELLWQWIAVASHALMGVLPEYYLATDNTNAHGEALVLGLELLQYASNTSLDEMKALQERKKKDTTTPLVDCEYYGNDYHWMKFCRNSFNNHTSLEIRRAALLEELIALHPDYAPVRLHYTVTVSLNPHVLKRDLALTLIKRERSKLQTRLYVDPLHHAMLQLCEAFVSPTTVMKQDVMEAIHKIESCAKLLRPFHNNNNMDSWKHRFHGKQRPDVMDGRQAKRLLNAIKTLLEESGELLPDALLTCGEME
;
A
#
# COMPACT_ATOMS: atom_id res chain seq x y z
N MET A 1 62.83 -8.25 67.52
CA MET A 1 61.40 -8.15 67.90
C MET A 1 60.54 -7.30 66.93
N THR A 2 60.99 -7.05 65.69
CA THR A 2 60.32 -6.17 64.71
C THR A 2 59.62 -6.91 63.55
N SER A 3 59.89 -8.20 63.34
CA SER A 3 59.36 -8.96 62.18
C SER A 3 57.90 -9.46 62.34
N ARG A 4 57.39 -9.62 63.58
CA ARG A 4 56.00 -10.10 63.83
C ARG A 4 54.92 -9.02 63.70
N ARG A 5 55.27 -7.73 63.76
CA ARG A 5 54.28 -6.63 63.67
C ARG A 5 53.94 -6.25 62.22
N GLU A 6 54.87 -6.37 61.28
CA GLU A 6 54.59 -6.06 59.86
C GLU A 6 53.77 -7.15 59.15
N THR A 7 53.93 -8.41 59.55
CA THR A 7 53.15 -9.55 59.01
C THR A 7 51.68 -9.55 59.45
N GLN A 8 51.35 -8.98 60.63
CA GLN A 8 49.96 -8.82 61.06
C GLN A 8 49.23 -7.64 60.41
N LYS A 9 49.94 -6.57 60.02
CA LYS A 9 49.34 -5.40 59.35
C LYS A 9 48.95 -5.72 57.90
N LYS A 10 49.84 -6.39 57.14
CA LYS A 10 49.54 -6.90 55.78
C LYS A 10 48.37 -7.91 55.74
N LYS A 11 48.19 -8.73 56.78
CA LYS A 11 47.04 -9.65 56.88
C LYS A 11 45.71 -8.92 57.11
N ARG A 12 45.69 -7.83 57.90
CA ARG A 12 44.47 -7.05 58.14
C ARG A 12 44.06 -6.24 56.90
N ASP A 13 45.03 -5.64 56.20
CA ASP A 13 44.75 -4.85 55.00
C ASP A 13 44.26 -5.74 53.83
N GLY A 14 44.80 -6.97 53.71
CA GLY A 14 44.31 -7.97 52.75
C GLY A 14 42.89 -8.48 53.04
N VAL A 15 42.51 -8.61 54.32
CA VAL A 15 41.15 -9.02 54.73
C VAL A 15 40.15 -7.89 54.50
N TYR A 16 40.49 -6.64 54.85
CA TYR A 16 39.65 -5.47 54.59
C TYR A 16 39.44 -5.23 53.09
N HIS A 17 40.48 -5.41 52.27
CA HIS A 17 40.37 -5.24 50.82
C HIS A 17 39.51 -6.35 50.18
N LYS A 18 39.61 -7.59 50.67
CA LYS A 18 38.80 -8.74 50.20
C LYS A 18 37.33 -8.63 50.63
N ILE A 19 37.07 -8.10 51.82
CA ILE A 19 35.71 -7.80 52.32
C ILE A 19 35.10 -6.65 51.51
N ASN A 20 35.82 -5.55 51.28
CA ASN A 20 35.34 -4.42 50.49
C ASN A 20 35.04 -4.81 49.02
N LYS A 21 35.86 -5.70 48.43
CA LYS A 21 35.60 -6.23 47.07
C LYS A 21 34.34 -7.10 47.01
N ARG A 22 34.05 -7.90 48.06
CA ARG A 22 32.82 -8.71 48.15
C ARG A 22 31.57 -7.84 48.33
N TRP A 23 31.63 -6.79 49.15
CA TRP A 23 30.51 -5.85 49.30
C TRP A 23 30.21 -5.08 48.01
N LYS A 24 31.23 -4.63 47.28
CA LYS A 24 31.04 -4.01 45.97
C LYS A 24 30.41 -4.96 44.94
N LEU A 25 30.79 -6.24 44.97
CA LEU A 25 30.20 -7.26 44.09
C LEU A 25 28.73 -7.51 44.44
N ILE A 26 28.40 -7.64 45.73
CA ILE A 26 27.02 -7.82 46.20
C ILE A 26 26.17 -6.60 45.81
N LEU A 27 26.68 -5.39 46.01
CA LEU A 27 25.99 -4.15 45.62
C LEU A 27 25.69 -4.11 44.11
N LEU A 28 26.68 -4.45 43.28
CA LEU A 28 26.50 -4.53 41.83
C LEU A 28 25.44 -5.56 41.44
N ILE A 29 25.48 -6.75 42.03
CA ILE A 29 24.48 -7.81 41.79
C ILE A 29 23.08 -7.32 42.19
N THR A 30 22.93 -6.68 43.36
CA THR A 30 21.64 -6.15 43.80
C THR A 30 21.11 -5.03 42.91
N ILE A 31 21.99 -4.13 42.44
CA ILE A 31 21.60 -3.06 41.51
C ILE A 31 21.19 -3.66 40.16
N SER A 32 21.94 -4.63 39.64
CA SER A 32 21.59 -5.33 38.40
C SER A 32 20.27 -6.09 38.51
N LEU A 33 20.00 -6.74 39.65
CA LEU A 33 18.72 -7.42 39.90
C LEU A 33 17.56 -6.43 40.05
N LEU A 34 17.78 -5.28 40.68
CA LEU A 34 16.75 -4.23 40.78
C LEU A 34 16.46 -3.59 39.42
N ILE A 35 17.47 -3.38 38.59
CA ILE A 35 17.30 -2.91 37.21
C ILE A 35 16.54 -3.96 36.40
N LEU A 36 16.91 -5.24 36.50
CA LEU A 36 16.23 -6.32 35.80
C LEU A 36 14.77 -6.44 36.25
N ALA A 37 14.50 -6.40 37.55
CA ALA A 37 13.14 -6.42 38.09
C ALA A 37 12.32 -5.19 37.67
N TYR A 38 12.94 -4.01 37.66
CA TYR A 38 12.29 -2.79 37.15
C TYR A 38 11.98 -2.89 35.66
N LEU A 39 12.90 -3.40 34.84
CA LEU A 39 12.70 -3.59 33.41
C LEU A 39 11.56 -4.60 33.16
N LEU A 40 11.54 -5.73 33.86
CA LEU A 40 10.48 -6.73 33.74
C LEU A 40 9.11 -6.18 34.19
N TYR A 41 9.05 -5.49 35.34
CA TYR A 41 7.81 -4.90 35.85
C TYR A 41 7.30 -3.75 34.96
N SER A 42 8.21 -2.96 34.39
CA SER A 42 7.85 -1.89 33.45
C SER A 42 7.30 -2.46 32.14
N ASP A 43 7.76 -3.62 31.71
CA ASP A 43 7.31 -4.27 30.47
C ASP A 43 5.90 -4.87 30.66
N GLU A 44 5.67 -5.56 31.78
CA GLU A 44 4.36 -6.13 32.14
C GLU A 44 3.26 -5.05 32.23
N LYS A 45 3.53 -3.95 32.94
CA LYS A 45 2.58 -2.84 33.06
C LYS A 45 2.33 -2.12 31.73
N LYS A 46 3.33 -2.05 30.86
CA LYS A 46 3.19 -1.45 29.52
C LYS A 46 2.33 -2.33 28.62
N ASN A 47 2.50 -3.65 28.69
CA ASN A 47 1.71 -4.62 27.95
C ASN A 47 0.23 -4.59 28.38
N ASP A 48 -0.06 -4.54 29.68
CA ASP A 48 -1.43 -4.42 30.19
C ASP A 48 -2.11 -3.13 29.67
N HIS A 49 -1.40 -2.01 29.68
CA HIS A 49 -1.94 -0.76 29.18
C HIS A 49 -2.22 -0.81 27.67
N LEU A 50 -1.33 -1.42 26.90
CA LEU A 50 -1.48 -1.59 25.46
C LEU A 50 -2.68 -2.48 25.11
N ASN A 51 -2.88 -3.59 25.83
CA ASN A 51 -4.02 -4.48 25.62
C ASN A 51 -5.36 -3.80 25.91
N ILE A 52 -5.43 -3.06 27.03
CA ILE A 52 -6.63 -2.29 27.37
C ILE A 52 -6.91 -1.23 26.31
N GLN A 53 -5.87 -0.55 25.79
CA GLN A 53 -6.03 0.38 24.68
C GLN A 53 -6.50 -0.31 23.41
N LEU A 54 -5.92 -1.46 23.03
CA LEU A 54 -6.31 -2.23 21.86
C LEU A 54 -7.79 -2.63 21.92
N LEU A 55 -8.22 -3.22 23.03
CA LEU A 55 -9.60 -3.66 23.24
C LEU A 55 -10.59 -2.49 23.20
N ASN A 56 -10.28 -1.37 23.86
CA ASN A 56 -11.15 -0.19 23.85
C ASN A 56 -11.27 0.41 22.44
N ASN A 57 -10.14 0.61 21.74
CA ASN A 57 -10.17 1.16 20.39
C ASN A 57 -10.84 0.19 19.39
N THR A 58 -10.70 -1.13 19.59
CA THR A 58 -11.39 -2.13 18.78
C THR A 58 -12.89 -2.07 18.97
N ARG A 59 -13.35 -1.90 20.21
CA ARG A 59 -14.78 -1.68 20.51
C ARG A 59 -15.30 -0.40 19.88
N ASP A 60 -14.57 0.71 20.01
CA ASP A 60 -14.93 1.99 19.39
C ASP A 60 -14.99 1.89 17.86
N LEU A 61 -14.07 1.12 17.25
CA LEU A 61 -14.09 0.82 15.82
C LEU A 61 -15.32 -0.01 15.42
N ALA A 62 -15.66 -1.04 16.19
CA ALA A 62 -16.85 -1.85 15.93
C ALA A 62 -18.15 -1.01 16.03
N GLU A 63 -18.24 -0.13 17.03
CA GLU A 63 -19.36 0.82 17.19
C GLU A 63 -19.42 1.81 16.02
N ALA A 64 -18.28 2.34 15.57
CA ALA A 64 -18.22 3.22 14.40
C ALA A 64 -18.64 2.49 13.10
N LEU A 65 -18.18 1.25 12.92
CA LEU A 65 -18.57 0.38 11.79
C LEU A 65 -20.07 0.08 11.80
N HIS A 66 -20.65 -0.16 12.96
CA HIS A 66 -22.09 -0.35 13.08
C HIS A 66 -22.84 0.94 12.70
N SER A 67 -22.42 2.08 13.25
CA SER A 67 -23.06 3.38 13.00
C SER A 67 -23.07 3.76 11.51
N VAL A 68 -21.96 3.56 10.80
CA VAL A 68 -21.86 3.89 9.36
C VAL A 68 -22.64 2.90 8.47
N LYS A 69 -22.87 1.67 8.94
CA LYS A 69 -23.75 0.70 8.26
C LYS A 69 -25.22 1.10 8.37
N GLU A 70 -25.61 1.76 9.46
CA GLU A 70 -26.98 2.25 9.67
C GLU A 70 -27.23 3.57 8.92
N ASP A 71 -26.30 4.53 9.03
CA ASP A 71 -26.38 5.84 8.39
C ASP A 71 -25.04 6.21 7.77
N CYS A 72 -24.89 5.96 6.47
CA CYS A 72 -23.66 6.19 5.73
C CYS A 72 -23.58 7.64 5.23
N ASN A 73 -22.94 8.51 6.02
CA ASN A 73 -22.72 9.92 5.70
C ASN A 73 -21.26 10.33 5.97
N VAL A 74 -20.92 11.59 5.67
CA VAL A 74 -19.54 12.10 5.83
C VAL A 74 -19.04 11.96 7.27
N HIS A 75 -19.88 12.28 8.25
CA HIS A 75 -19.51 12.24 9.66
C HIS A 75 -19.24 10.81 10.14
N THR A 76 -20.11 9.86 9.80
CA THR A 76 -19.95 8.47 10.20
C THR A 76 -18.77 7.79 9.49
N LEU A 77 -18.49 8.13 8.23
CA LEU A 77 -17.30 7.68 7.52
C LEU A 77 -16.00 8.25 8.12
N THR A 78 -15.95 9.54 8.43
CA THR A 78 -14.77 10.12 9.11
C THR A 78 -14.55 9.50 10.49
N LYS A 79 -15.61 9.28 11.26
CA LYS A 79 -15.50 8.59 12.56
C LYS A 79 -14.99 7.16 12.38
N LEU A 80 -15.40 6.45 11.32
CA LEU A 80 -14.85 5.13 11.00
C LEU A 80 -13.35 5.22 10.73
N THR A 81 -12.91 6.12 9.85
CA THR A 81 -11.49 6.22 9.46
C THR A 81 -10.59 6.66 10.61
N GLU A 82 -11.05 7.55 11.48
CA GLU A 82 -10.34 7.93 12.71
C GLU A 82 -10.11 6.72 13.64
N ASN A 83 -11.15 5.90 13.87
CA ASN A 83 -11.03 4.72 14.72
C ASN A 83 -10.20 3.61 14.05
N MET A 84 -10.29 3.49 12.72
CA MET A 84 -9.39 2.61 11.95
C MET A 84 -7.93 3.03 12.18
N MET A 85 -7.61 4.32 12.09
CA MET A 85 -6.23 4.78 12.30
C MET A 85 -5.71 4.46 13.71
N LYS A 86 -6.53 4.65 14.74
CA LYS A 86 -6.15 4.29 16.13
C LYS A 86 -5.86 2.80 16.27
N VAL A 87 -6.74 1.93 15.76
CA VAL A 87 -6.57 0.48 15.85
C VAL A 87 -5.38 0.00 15.01
N GLY A 88 -5.25 0.50 13.78
CA GLY A 88 -4.20 0.08 12.86
C GLY A 88 -2.79 0.35 13.39
N VAL A 89 -2.56 1.54 13.96
CA VAL A 89 -1.26 1.89 14.58
C VAL A 89 -0.94 0.98 15.76
N ILE A 90 -1.94 0.62 16.58
CA ILE A 90 -1.73 -0.31 17.70
C ILE A 90 -1.41 -1.71 17.18
N ILE A 91 -2.11 -2.20 16.15
CA ILE A 91 -1.84 -3.51 15.54
C ILE A 91 -0.40 -3.56 15.00
N GLU A 92 0.01 -2.61 14.16
CA GLU A 92 1.38 -2.57 13.61
C GLU A 92 2.44 -2.48 14.72
N GLY A 93 2.23 -1.59 15.69
CA GLY A 93 3.15 -1.41 16.81
C GLY A 93 3.27 -2.67 17.68
N THR A 94 2.19 -3.44 17.84
CA THR A 94 2.19 -4.67 18.61
C THR A 94 2.83 -5.82 17.83
N LEU A 95 2.52 -5.97 16.54
CA LEU A 95 3.13 -7.00 15.69
C LEU A 95 4.65 -6.81 15.56
N ALA A 96 5.12 -5.56 15.44
CA ALA A 96 6.54 -5.25 15.40
C ALA A 96 7.29 -5.59 16.69
N THR A 97 6.63 -5.53 17.86
CA THR A 97 7.25 -5.91 19.15
C THR A 97 7.13 -7.42 19.44
N MET A 98 6.13 -8.10 18.88
CA MET A 98 5.93 -9.55 19.00
C MET A 98 7.07 -10.37 18.42
N GLU A 99 7.70 -9.89 17.34
CA GLU A 99 8.87 -10.55 16.73
C GLU A 99 10.07 -10.67 17.71
N SER A 100 10.05 -9.90 18.81
CA SER A 100 11.12 -9.82 19.79
C SER A 100 10.83 -10.46 21.16
N SER A 101 9.58 -10.88 21.46
CA SER A 101 9.24 -11.45 22.78
C SER A 101 8.13 -12.51 22.75
N GLU A 102 8.50 -13.76 23.07
CA GLU A 102 7.62 -14.94 23.05
C GLU A 102 6.52 -14.90 24.16
N ILE A 103 6.78 -14.19 25.26
CA ILE A 103 5.86 -14.07 26.41
C ILE A 103 4.68 -13.14 26.07
N THR A 104 4.94 -12.00 25.43
CA THR A 104 3.92 -11.02 25.03
C THR A 104 2.92 -11.62 24.03
N TYR A 105 3.37 -12.56 23.18
CA TYR A 105 2.51 -13.20 22.18
C TYR A 105 1.32 -13.91 22.82
N LYS A 106 1.55 -14.75 23.83
CA LYS A 106 0.49 -15.63 24.34
C LYS A 106 -0.66 -14.90 25.02
N ASP A 107 -0.37 -13.80 25.71
CA ASP A 107 -1.37 -13.06 26.49
C ASP A 107 -2.18 -12.06 25.64
N THR A 108 -1.63 -11.63 24.51
CA THR A 108 -2.22 -10.58 23.65
C THR A 108 -2.74 -11.09 22.30
N HIS A 109 -2.40 -12.34 21.95
CA HIS A 109 -2.76 -12.94 20.66
C HIS A 109 -4.27 -12.91 20.39
N LYS A 110 -5.10 -13.26 21.37
CA LYS A 110 -6.56 -13.27 21.20
C LYS A 110 -7.11 -11.88 20.91
N ASP A 111 -6.58 -10.86 21.57
CA ASP A 111 -7.03 -9.48 21.43
C ASP A 111 -6.61 -8.91 20.07
N ILE A 112 -5.41 -9.27 19.59
CA ILE A 112 -4.95 -8.93 18.23
C ILE A 112 -5.76 -9.65 17.16
N LEU A 113 -6.13 -10.91 17.37
CA LEU A 113 -7.02 -11.61 16.42
C LEU A 113 -8.37 -10.89 16.31
N LEU A 114 -8.98 -10.53 17.45
CA LEU A 114 -10.24 -9.80 17.45
C LEU A 114 -10.12 -8.42 16.80
N ALA A 115 -9.04 -7.69 17.12
CA ALA A 115 -8.76 -6.38 16.55
C ALA A 115 -8.52 -6.46 15.04
N GLY A 116 -7.71 -7.42 14.59
CA GLY A 116 -7.41 -7.65 13.18
C GLY A 116 -8.64 -8.02 12.36
N GLU A 117 -9.53 -8.87 12.89
CA GLU A 117 -10.78 -9.22 12.23
C GLU A 117 -11.74 -8.01 12.13
N THR A 118 -11.90 -7.25 13.22
CA THR A 118 -12.72 -6.02 13.23
C THR A 118 -12.15 -4.97 12.26
N TYR A 119 -10.82 -4.84 12.24
CA TYR A 119 -10.09 -3.91 11.37
C TYR A 119 -10.22 -4.30 9.89
N LYS A 120 -10.15 -5.60 9.58
CA LYS A 120 -10.41 -6.13 8.24
C LYS A 120 -11.83 -5.79 7.78
N ASP A 121 -12.84 -6.04 8.61
CA ASP A 121 -14.24 -5.78 8.27
C ASP A 121 -14.51 -4.29 8.04
N ALA A 122 -13.91 -3.42 8.87
CA ALA A 122 -13.98 -1.98 8.69
C ALA A 122 -13.29 -1.53 7.39
N THR A 123 -12.11 -2.08 7.11
CA THR A 123 -11.36 -1.81 5.88
C THR A 123 -12.15 -2.18 4.64
N PHE A 124 -12.69 -3.39 4.58
CA PHE A 124 -13.42 -3.87 3.41
C PHE A 124 -14.72 -3.08 3.19
N PHE A 125 -15.43 -2.73 4.27
CA PHE A 125 -16.59 -1.85 4.19
C PHE A 125 -16.21 -0.47 3.63
N LEU A 126 -15.15 0.15 4.17
CA LEU A 126 -14.70 1.46 3.70
C LEU A 126 -14.33 1.43 2.20
N VAL A 127 -13.60 0.40 1.77
CA VAL A 127 -13.20 0.24 0.37
C VAL A 127 -14.41 0.09 -0.55
N GLU A 128 -15.40 -0.73 -0.18
CA GLU A 128 -16.65 -0.88 -0.94
C GLU A 128 -17.37 0.46 -1.10
N LYS A 129 -17.45 1.26 -0.03
CA LYS A 129 -18.05 2.60 -0.07
C LYS A 129 -17.24 3.57 -0.92
N LEU A 130 -15.92 3.59 -0.77
CA LEU A 130 -15.04 4.43 -1.59
C LEU A 130 -15.18 4.09 -3.07
N GLN A 131 -15.13 2.81 -3.44
CA GLN A 131 -15.33 2.38 -4.83
C GLN A 131 -16.68 2.88 -5.35
N THR A 132 -17.76 2.69 -4.59
CA THR A 132 -19.10 3.15 -4.97
C THR A 132 -19.14 4.66 -5.18
N ILE A 133 -18.51 5.46 -4.30
CA ILE A 133 -18.45 6.93 -4.42
C ILE A 133 -17.67 7.32 -5.68
N LEU A 134 -16.49 6.72 -5.89
CA LEU A 134 -15.61 7.02 -7.02
C LEU A 134 -16.24 6.61 -8.37
N THR A 135 -16.99 5.51 -8.43
CA THR A 135 -17.66 5.06 -9.67
C THR A 135 -18.97 5.79 -9.94
N THR A 136 -19.79 6.05 -8.92
CA THR A 136 -21.10 6.72 -9.09
C THR A 136 -20.91 8.18 -9.51
N THR A 137 -19.88 8.84 -8.99
CA THR A 137 -19.57 10.22 -9.39
C THR A 137 -19.17 10.28 -10.86
N LYS A 138 -18.38 9.33 -11.35
CA LYS A 138 -18.03 9.23 -12.79
C LYS A 138 -19.26 9.12 -13.69
N ALA A 139 -20.28 8.36 -13.29
CA ALA A 139 -21.51 8.21 -14.07
C ALA A 139 -22.36 9.50 -14.08
N ASN A 140 -22.44 10.21 -12.95
CA ASN A 140 -23.24 11.43 -12.83
C ASN A 140 -22.63 12.61 -13.62
N THR A 141 -21.30 12.74 -13.67
CA THR A 141 -20.62 13.77 -14.50
C THR A 141 -20.89 13.54 -15.99
N LEU A 142 -20.88 12.29 -16.45
CA LEU A 142 -21.22 11.93 -17.84
C LEU A 142 -22.69 12.24 -18.20
N THR A 143 -23.60 12.16 -17.23
CA THR A 143 -25.04 12.33 -17.47
C THR A 143 -25.47 13.80 -17.40
N ASN A 144 -24.83 14.62 -16.55
CA ASN A 144 -25.17 16.04 -16.38
C ASN A 144 -24.65 16.95 -17.50
N ASN A 145 -23.63 16.56 -18.26
CA ASN A 145 -23.22 17.31 -19.45
C ASN A 145 -24.28 17.31 -20.57
N ASN A 146 -25.30 16.44 -20.48
CA ASN A 146 -26.40 16.38 -21.47
C ASN A 146 -27.72 16.97 -20.97
N ASN A 147 -27.86 17.32 -19.68
CA ASN A 147 -29.09 17.87 -19.14
C ASN A 147 -28.79 19.03 -18.20
N ASN A 148 -28.81 20.25 -18.75
CA ASN A 148 -29.06 21.46 -17.97
C ASN A 148 -30.46 21.38 -17.38
N ASN A 149 -30.61 20.77 -16.20
CA ASN A 149 -31.78 21.02 -15.37
C ASN A 149 -31.46 20.86 -13.89
N ASN A 150 -31.75 21.95 -13.18
CA ASN A 150 -31.83 22.08 -11.74
C ASN A 150 -32.52 20.86 -11.12
N ASN A 151 -31.79 20.07 -10.33
CA ASN A 151 -32.40 19.27 -9.28
C ASN A 151 -31.52 19.35 -8.03
N ASN A 152 -32.05 20.08 -7.05
CA ASN A 152 -31.65 20.08 -5.65
C ASN A 152 -31.87 18.68 -5.06
N ASN A 153 -30.92 17.77 -5.26
CA ASN A 153 -30.83 16.57 -4.44
C ASN A 153 -29.78 16.79 -3.35
N ASN A 154 -30.21 16.61 -2.11
CA ASN A 154 -29.42 16.61 -0.88
C ASN A 154 -28.39 15.46 -0.87
N ASN A 155 -27.47 15.45 -1.84
CA ASN A 155 -26.40 14.47 -1.91
C ASN A 155 -25.29 14.92 -0.96
N THR A 156 -24.90 14.03 -0.06
CA THR A 156 -23.72 14.14 0.80
C THR A 156 -22.51 14.63 -0.01
N VAL A 157 -22.19 15.92 0.12
CA VAL A 157 -21.08 16.55 -0.58
C VAL A 157 -19.78 16.09 0.09
N TYR A 158 -19.09 15.14 -0.52
CA TYR A 158 -17.74 14.75 -0.13
C TYR A 158 -16.76 15.77 -0.69
N THR A 159 -15.90 16.35 0.15
CA THR A 159 -14.83 17.19 -0.38
C THR A 159 -13.69 16.32 -0.92
N PRO A 160 -12.98 16.77 -1.98
CA PRO A 160 -11.79 16.09 -2.49
C PRO A 160 -10.75 15.75 -1.42
N GLU A 161 -10.55 16.63 -0.44
CA GLU A 161 -9.59 16.45 0.65
C GLU A 161 -9.98 15.28 1.54
N LEU A 162 -11.25 15.19 1.92
CA LEU A 162 -11.77 14.09 2.75
C LEU A 162 -11.69 12.75 2.00
N LEU A 163 -12.01 12.73 0.70
CA LEU A 163 -11.89 11.52 -0.11
C LEU A 163 -10.44 11.03 -0.17
N TRP A 164 -9.48 11.92 -0.40
CA TRP A 164 -8.06 11.55 -0.38
C TRP A 164 -7.61 11.03 0.98
N GLN A 165 -8.09 11.63 2.07
CA GLN A 165 -7.81 11.14 3.43
C GLN A 165 -8.34 9.72 3.64
N TRP A 166 -9.59 9.43 3.26
CA TRP A 166 -10.16 8.09 3.39
C TRP A 166 -9.46 7.07 2.50
N ILE A 167 -9.10 7.43 1.27
CA ILE A 167 -8.28 6.59 0.37
C ILE A 167 -6.93 6.26 1.02
N ALA A 168 -6.29 7.23 1.67
CA ALA A 168 -5.01 7.02 2.33
C ALA A 168 -5.11 6.07 3.52
N VAL A 169 -6.14 6.20 4.36
CA VAL A 169 -6.41 5.29 5.47
C VAL A 169 -6.69 3.87 4.97
N ALA A 170 -7.56 3.72 3.98
CA ALA A 170 -7.86 2.41 3.38
C ALA A 170 -6.62 1.79 2.73
N SER A 171 -5.77 2.60 2.06
CA SER A 171 -4.54 2.12 1.46
C SER A 171 -3.51 1.69 2.51
N HIS A 172 -3.39 2.43 3.62
CA HIS A 172 -2.54 2.04 4.75
C HIS A 172 -2.99 0.71 5.34
N ALA A 173 -4.30 0.55 5.53
CA ALA A 173 -4.86 -0.70 6.01
C ALA A 173 -4.53 -1.89 5.10
N LEU A 174 -4.70 -1.74 3.78
CA LEU A 174 -4.54 -2.82 2.80
C LEU A 174 -3.08 -3.15 2.44
N MET A 175 -2.14 -2.23 2.68
CA MET A 175 -0.76 -2.33 2.19
C MET A 175 0.31 -2.21 3.28
N GLY A 176 -0.10 -1.99 4.52
CA GLY A 176 0.78 -1.97 5.70
C GLY A 176 0.20 -2.89 6.76
N VAL A 177 -0.88 -2.47 7.41
CA VAL A 177 -1.41 -3.14 8.60
C VAL A 177 -1.89 -4.57 8.33
N LEU A 178 -2.80 -4.77 7.35
CA LEU A 178 -3.39 -6.09 7.09
C LEU A 178 -2.36 -7.10 6.54
N PRO A 179 -1.48 -6.76 5.59
CA PRO A 179 -0.41 -7.65 5.15
C PRO A 179 0.44 -8.20 6.32
N GLU A 180 0.85 -7.34 7.26
CA GLU A 180 1.61 -7.74 8.45
C GLU A 180 0.77 -8.61 9.40
N TYR A 181 -0.50 -8.26 9.61
CA TYR A 181 -1.43 -9.10 10.37
C TYR A 181 -1.61 -10.49 9.76
N TYR A 182 -1.75 -10.59 8.44
CA TYR A 182 -1.89 -11.86 7.75
C TYR A 182 -0.59 -12.66 7.71
N LEU A 183 0.57 -11.99 7.71
CA LEU A 183 1.84 -12.65 7.90
C LEU A 183 1.92 -13.26 9.31
N ALA A 184 1.55 -12.51 10.34
CA ALA A 184 1.56 -12.96 11.73
C ALA A 184 0.54 -14.07 12.05
N THR A 185 -0.48 -14.24 11.19
CA THR A 185 -1.52 -15.27 11.31
C THR A 185 -1.38 -16.39 10.27
N ASP A 186 -0.23 -16.45 9.57
CA ASP A 186 0.08 -17.44 8.54
C ASP A 186 -0.98 -17.56 7.42
N ASN A 187 -1.62 -16.44 7.06
CA ASN A 187 -2.67 -16.38 6.05
C ASN A 187 -2.20 -15.70 4.76
N THR A 188 -1.31 -16.37 4.03
CA THR A 188 -0.74 -15.87 2.76
C THR A 188 -1.81 -15.55 1.70
N ASN A 189 -2.93 -16.27 1.69
CA ASN A 189 -4.01 -16.03 0.73
C ASN A 189 -4.69 -14.67 1.01
N ALA A 190 -5.10 -14.43 2.25
CA ALA A 190 -5.72 -13.16 2.63
C ALA A 190 -4.75 -11.98 2.50
N HIS A 191 -3.46 -12.20 2.74
CA HIS A 191 -2.40 -11.24 2.46
C HIS A 191 -2.42 -10.83 0.98
N GLY A 192 -2.34 -11.79 0.04
CA GLY A 192 -2.38 -11.50 -1.39
C GLY A 192 -3.66 -10.80 -1.84
N GLU A 193 -4.81 -11.18 -1.27
CA GLU A 193 -6.10 -10.55 -1.54
C GLU A 193 -6.18 -9.09 -1.07
N ALA A 194 -5.63 -8.78 0.09
CA ALA A 194 -5.58 -7.40 0.61
C ALA A 194 -4.73 -6.51 -0.30
N LEU A 195 -3.57 -6.99 -0.74
CA LEU A 195 -2.73 -6.28 -1.70
C LEU A 195 -3.45 -6.06 -3.04
N VAL A 196 -4.15 -7.07 -3.58
CA VAL A 196 -4.93 -6.92 -4.81
C VAL A 196 -6.03 -5.87 -4.67
N LEU A 197 -6.74 -5.86 -3.53
CA LEU A 197 -7.76 -4.84 -3.26
C LEU A 197 -7.12 -3.45 -3.11
N GLY A 198 -5.92 -3.36 -2.55
CA GLY A 198 -5.14 -2.13 -2.48
C GLY A 198 -4.75 -1.62 -3.86
N LEU A 199 -4.28 -2.50 -4.75
CA LEU A 199 -3.95 -2.18 -6.14
C LEU A 199 -5.15 -1.60 -6.88
N GLU A 200 -6.33 -2.23 -6.72
CA GLU A 200 -7.58 -1.77 -7.28
C GLU A 200 -7.98 -0.38 -6.74
N LEU A 201 -7.89 -0.16 -5.42
CA LEU A 201 -8.17 1.14 -4.80
C LEU A 201 -7.27 2.25 -5.35
N LEU A 202 -5.95 2.02 -5.43
CA LEU A 202 -5.01 3.01 -5.98
C LEU A 202 -5.32 3.35 -7.44
N GLN A 203 -5.75 2.36 -8.21
CA GLN A 203 -6.12 2.57 -9.60
C GLN A 203 -7.41 3.37 -9.75
N TYR A 204 -8.44 3.09 -8.94
CA TYR A 204 -9.64 3.91 -8.90
C TYR A 204 -9.30 5.35 -8.49
N ALA A 205 -8.50 5.53 -7.43
CA ALA A 205 -8.04 6.85 -7.00
C ALA A 205 -7.26 7.59 -8.09
N SER A 206 -6.41 6.89 -8.84
CA SER A 206 -5.63 7.44 -9.95
C SER A 206 -6.49 7.87 -11.14
N ASN A 207 -7.55 7.12 -11.42
CA ASN A 207 -8.45 7.32 -12.57
C ASN A 207 -9.66 8.23 -12.27
N THR A 208 -9.88 8.63 -11.02
CA THR A 208 -11.07 9.40 -10.67
C THR A 208 -10.94 10.86 -11.14
N SER A 209 -11.84 11.25 -12.04
CA SER A 209 -12.07 12.62 -12.51
C SER A 209 -13.22 13.28 -11.75
N LEU A 210 -13.10 13.46 -10.43
CA LEU A 210 -13.95 14.47 -9.79
C LEU A 210 -13.48 15.83 -10.32
N ASP A 211 -14.34 16.63 -10.93
CA ASP A 211 -13.98 17.99 -11.38
C ASP A 211 -13.37 18.82 -10.25
N GLU A 212 -13.82 18.59 -9.03
CA GLU A 212 -13.26 19.20 -7.83
C GLU A 212 -11.89 18.60 -7.45
N MET A 213 -11.68 17.29 -7.60
CA MET A 213 -10.35 16.68 -7.43
C MET A 213 -9.38 17.14 -8.52
N LYS A 214 -9.86 17.35 -9.75
CA LYS A 214 -9.10 17.88 -10.87
C LYS A 214 -8.80 19.37 -10.68
N ALA A 215 -9.77 20.17 -10.24
CA ALA A 215 -9.59 21.58 -9.92
C ALA A 215 -8.68 21.76 -8.70
N LEU A 216 -8.80 20.92 -7.68
CA LEU A 216 -7.87 20.86 -6.55
C LEU A 216 -6.48 20.49 -7.05
N GLN A 217 -6.36 19.48 -7.91
CA GLN A 217 -5.08 19.09 -8.51
C GLN A 217 -4.50 20.21 -9.36
N GLU A 218 -5.28 20.95 -10.13
CA GLU A 218 -4.80 22.07 -10.95
C GLU A 218 -4.42 23.30 -10.11
N ARG A 219 -5.17 23.58 -9.04
CA ARG A 219 -4.81 24.60 -8.02
C ARG A 219 -3.51 24.22 -7.31
N LYS A 220 -3.39 22.96 -6.86
CA LYS A 220 -2.17 22.41 -6.24
C LYS A 220 -1.04 22.17 -7.24
N LYS A 221 -1.29 22.10 -8.55
CA LYS A 221 -0.23 22.02 -9.57
C LYS A 221 0.44 23.37 -9.81
N LYS A 222 -0.27 24.47 -9.56
CA LYS A 222 0.32 25.82 -9.51
C LYS A 222 1.17 26.03 -8.25
N ASP A 223 0.90 25.27 -7.19
CA ASP A 223 1.64 25.27 -5.93
C ASP A 223 2.31 23.90 -5.71
N THR A 224 3.47 23.68 -6.34
CA THR A 224 4.20 22.40 -6.43
C THR A 224 4.55 21.73 -5.09
N THR A 225 4.16 22.32 -3.97
CA THR A 225 4.46 21.90 -2.60
C THR A 225 3.28 21.26 -1.87
N THR A 226 2.05 21.35 -2.38
CA THR A 226 0.88 20.87 -1.62
C THR A 226 0.58 19.38 -1.87
N PRO A 227 0.63 18.51 -0.84
CA PRO A 227 0.40 17.08 -1.01
C PRO A 227 -1.06 16.73 -1.34
N LEU A 228 -1.31 15.52 -1.88
CA LEU A 228 -2.68 15.04 -2.12
C LEU A 228 -3.44 14.87 -0.81
N VAL A 229 -2.74 14.42 0.25
CA VAL A 229 -3.28 14.15 1.58
C VAL A 229 -2.53 15.00 2.60
N ASP A 230 -3.27 15.63 3.51
CA ASP A 230 -2.71 16.13 4.76
C ASP A 230 -2.49 14.95 5.72
N CYS A 231 -1.26 14.45 5.78
CA CYS A 231 -0.92 13.29 6.59
C CYS A 231 -1.03 13.55 8.09
N GLU A 232 -0.94 14.81 8.54
CA GLU A 232 -0.99 15.16 9.96
C GLU A 232 -2.42 15.12 10.52
N TYR A 233 -3.43 15.05 9.64
CA TYR A 233 -4.85 15.00 9.98
C TYR A 233 -5.18 13.87 10.99
N TYR A 234 -4.61 12.68 10.80
CA TYR A 234 -4.82 11.53 11.71
C TYR A 234 -3.77 11.41 12.81
N GLY A 235 -2.90 12.42 12.96
CA GLY A 235 -1.86 12.48 13.98
C GLY A 235 -0.44 12.24 13.45
N ASN A 236 0.49 12.10 14.39
CA ASN A 236 1.94 12.12 14.14
C ASN A 236 2.63 10.76 14.34
N ASP A 237 1.91 9.64 14.21
CA ASP A 237 2.52 8.32 14.26
C ASP A 237 3.59 8.16 13.17
N TYR A 238 4.75 7.61 13.52
CA TYR A 238 5.90 7.53 12.60
C TYR A 238 5.63 6.65 11.39
N HIS A 239 4.99 5.49 11.57
CA HIS A 239 4.73 4.53 10.50
C HIS A 239 3.68 5.07 9.54
N TRP A 240 2.58 5.61 10.07
CA TRP A 240 1.56 6.31 9.31
C TRP A 240 2.14 7.48 8.52
N MET A 241 2.88 8.39 9.18
CA MET A 241 3.43 9.58 8.54
C MET A 241 4.40 9.23 7.42
N LYS A 242 5.24 8.22 7.64
CA LYS A 242 6.17 7.70 6.63
C LYS A 242 5.40 7.08 5.47
N PHE A 243 4.39 6.25 5.72
CA PHE A 243 3.57 5.66 4.68
C PHE A 243 2.85 6.73 3.87
N CYS A 244 2.13 7.64 4.53
CA CYS A 244 1.30 8.65 3.90
C CYS A 244 2.15 9.62 3.06
N ARG A 245 3.23 10.18 3.63
CA ARG A 245 4.11 11.12 2.90
C ARG A 245 4.80 10.46 1.70
N ASN A 246 5.19 9.19 1.81
CA ASN A 246 5.85 8.49 0.70
C ASN A 246 4.89 8.05 -0.41
N SER A 247 3.59 7.97 -0.12
CA SER A 247 2.60 7.38 -1.05
C SER A 247 1.66 8.42 -1.64
N PHE A 248 1.28 9.43 -0.85
CA PHE A 248 0.22 10.39 -1.18
C PHE A 248 0.73 11.84 -1.31
N ASN A 249 2.03 12.04 -1.50
CA ASN A 249 2.56 13.36 -1.79
C ASN A 249 2.11 13.86 -3.18
N ASN A 250 2.20 13.01 -4.19
CA ASN A 250 1.80 13.32 -5.57
C ASN A 250 1.48 12.04 -6.34
N HIS A 251 1.04 12.17 -7.59
CA HIS A 251 0.68 11.02 -8.43
C HIS A 251 1.86 10.09 -8.75
N THR A 252 3.07 10.63 -8.89
CA THR A 252 4.28 9.80 -9.01
C THR A 252 4.48 8.92 -7.78
N SER A 253 4.15 9.44 -6.58
CA SER A 253 4.24 8.69 -5.32
C SER A 253 3.22 7.55 -5.26
N LEU A 254 2.02 7.74 -5.82
CA LEU A 254 1.02 6.68 -5.95
C LEU A 254 1.52 5.55 -6.86
N GLU A 255 2.16 5.90 -7.98
CA GLU A 255 2.73 4.91 -8.90
C GLU A 255 3.91 4.15 -8.28
N ILE A 256 4.74 4.82 -7.48
CA ILE A 256 5.79 4.16 -6.67
C ILE A 256 5.16 3.20 -5.66
N ARG A 257 4.11 3.61 -4.96
CA ARG A 257 3.37 2.73 -4.04
C ARG A 257 2.79 1.52 -4.76
N ARG A 258 2.21 1.72 -5.94
CA ARG A 258 1.67 0.63 -6.77
C ARG A 258 2.75 -0.37 -7.16
N ALA A 259 3.94 0.11 -7.52
CA ALA A 259 5.07 -0.74 -7.83
C ALA A 259 5.55 -1.55 -6.62
N ALA A 260 5.68 -0.92 -5.44
CA ALA A 260 6.06 -1.59 -4.20
C ALA A 260 5.08 -2.72 -3.82
N LEU A 261 3.77 -2.44 -3.92
CA LEU A 261 2.72 -3.44 -3.72
C LEU A 261 2.87 -4.62 -4.70
N LEU A 262 3.15 -4.33 -5.98
CA LEU A 262 3.35 -5.35 -7.00
C LEU A 262 4.63 -6.18 -6.77
N GLU A 263 5.68 -5.60 -6.20
CA GLU A 263 6.88 -6.35 -5.78
C GLU A 263 6.55 -7.36 -4.68
N GLU A 264 5.72 -6.98 -3.73
CA GLU A 264 5.25 -7.86 -2.66
C GLU A 264 4.37 -8.99 -3.22
N LEU A 265 3.40 -8.67 -4.10
CA LEU A 265 2.64 -9.71 -4.82
C LEU A 265 3.53 -10.64 -5.65
N ILE A 266 4.63 -10.14 -6.21
CA ILE A 266 5.64 -10.96 -6.90
C ILE A 266 6.39 -11.86 -5.92
N ALA A 267 6.68 -11.39 -4.70
CA ALA A 267 7.33 -12.21 -3.68
C ALA A 267 6.45 -13.41 -3.30
N LEU A 268 5.13 -13.19 -3.19
CA LEU A 268 4.14 -14.24 -2.92
C LEU A 268 3.88 -15.17 -4.11
N HIS A 269 3.92 -14.62 -5.33
CA HIS A 269 3.56 -15.33 -6.56
C HIS A 269 4.61 -15.13 -7.67
N PRO A 270 5.84 -15.65 -7.48
CA PRO A 270 6.98 -15.29 -8.31
C PRO A 270 6.89 -15.74 -9.77
N ASP A 271 6.11 -16.79 -10.05
CA ASP A 271 5.92 -17.41 -11.37
C ASP A 271 4.67 -16.92 -12.11
N TYR A 272 3.81 -16.14 -11.45
CA TYR A 272 2.51 -15.73 -11.98
C TYR A 272 2.64 -14.56 -12.96
N ALA A 273 2.41 -14.82 -14.25
CA ALA A 273 2.60 -13.84 -15.32
C ALA A 273 1.74 -12.57 -15.17
N PRO A 274 0.46 -12.64 -14.74
CA PRO A 274 -0.38 -11.46 -14.60
C PRO A 274 0.21 -10.37 -13.71
N VAL A 275 0.71 -10.74 -12.52
CA VAL A 275 1.32 -9.76 -11.58
C VAL A 275 2.64 -9.22 -12.16
N ARG A 276 3.43 -10.07 -12.82
CA ARG A 276 4.66 -9.64 -13.51
C ARG A 276 4.37 -8.60 -14.58
N LEU A 277 3.31 -8.79 -15.37
CA LEU A 277 2.90 -7.82 -16.39
C LEU A 277 2.54 -6.46 -15.77
N HIS A 278 1.70 -6.48 -14.73
CA HIS A 278 1.32 -5.29 -13.97
C HIS A 278 2.54 -4.52 -13.46
N TYR A 279 3.51 -5.23 -12.88
CA TYR A 279 4.76 -4.64 -12.40
C TYR A 279 5.58 -4.05 -13.54
N THR A 280 5.83 -4.82 -14.61
CA THR A 280 6.63 -4.36 -15.75
C THR A 280 6.02 -3.13 -16.41
N VAL A 281 4.70 -3.09 -16.60
CA VAL A 281 4.01 -1.90 -17.12
C VAL A 281 4.22 -0.70 -16.18
N THR A 282 4.01 -0.89 -14.87
CA THR A 282 4.16 0.18 -13.87
C THR A 282 5.55 0.80 -13.88
N VAL A 283 6.60 -0.04 -13.85
CA VAL A 283 7.99 0.47 -13.78
C VAL A 283 8.49 1.02 -15.11
N SER A 284 7.96 0.53 -16.24
CA SER A 284 8.37 1.03 -17.57
C SER A 284 7.83 2.42 -17.84
N LEU A 285 6.60 2.71 -17.39
CA LEU A 285 5.92 3.98 -17.63
C LEU A 285 6.26 5.05 -16.59
N ASN A 286 7.09 4.73 -15.59
CA ASN A 286 7.51 5.66 -14.56
C ASN A 286 9.02 5.57 -14.25
N PRO A 287 9.84 6.52 -14.75
CA PRO A 287 11.28 6.51 -14.54
C PRO A 287 11.70 6.78 -13.08
N HIS A 288 10.80 7.29 -12.23
CA HIS A 288 11.07 7.48 -10.80
C HIS A 288 10.96 6.18 -10.01
N VAL A 289 10.24 5.19 -10.53
CA VAL A 289 10.14 3.86 -9.92
C VAL A 289 11.38 3.05 -10.25
N LEU A 290 11.75 2.99 -11.52
CA LEU A 290 12.90 2.24 -11.99
C LEU A 290 13.59 2.99 -13.12
N LYS A 291 14.92 3.08 -13.05
CA LYS A 291 15.72 3.70 -14.11
C LYS A 291 15.47 2.97 -15.44
N ARG A 292 15.46 3.71 -16.55
CA ARG A 292 15.15 3.18 -17.89
C ARG A 292 15.95 1.92 -18.25
N ASP A 293 17.26 1.89 -18.01
CA ASP A 293 18.10 0.73 -18.34
C ASP A 293 17.71 -0.53 -17.56
N LEU A 294 17.30 -0.36 -16.29
CA LEU A 294 16.83 -1.45 -15.45
C LEU A 294 15.43 -1.91 -15.88
N ALA A 295 14.54 -0.99 -16.25
CA ALA A 295 13.24 -1.32 -16.82
C ALA A 295 13.39 -2.11 -18.14
N LEU A 296 14.32 -1.70 -19.01
CA LEU A 296 14.63 -2.42 -20.25
C LEU A 296 15.16 -3.83 -19.97
N THR A 297 16.05 -3.97 -18.99
CA THR A 297 16.57 -5.28 -18.55
C THR A 297 15.44 -6.18 -18.03
N LEU A 298 14.51 -5.61 -17.25
CA LEU A 298 13.34 -6.33 -16.76
C LEU A 298 12.44 -6.78 -17.93
N ILE A 299 12.12 -5.89 -18.88
CA ILE A 299 11.29 -6.22 -20.04
C ILE A 299 11.90 -7.38 -20.82
N LYS A 300 13.20 -7.30 -21.14
CA LYS A 300 13.92 -8.38 -21.86
C LYS A 300 13.92 -9.70 -21.09
N ARG A 301 14.06 -9.64 -19.76
CA ARG A 301 13.99 -10.81 -18.88
C ARG A 301 12.59 -11.42 -18.86
N GLU A 302 11.53 -10.63 -18.79
CA GLU A 302 10.17 -11.16 -18.80
C GLU A 302 9.81 -11.73 -20.18
N ARG A 303 10.24 -11.09 -21.28
CA ARG A 303 10.09 -11.64 -22.64
C ARG A 303 10.74 -13.02 -22.77
N SER A 304 11.97 -13.20 -22.29
CA SER A 304 12.68 -14.49 -22.37
C SER A 304 12.08 -15.58 -21.48
N LYS A 305 11.31 -15.19 -20.45
CA LYS A 305 10.67 -16.10 -19.51
C LYS A 305 9.22 -16.43 -19.83
N LEU A 306 8.59 -15.81 -20.83
CA LEU A 306 7.16 -16.02 -21.11
C LEU A 306 6.77 -17.50 -21.18
N GLN A 307 7.60 -18.33 -21.83
CA GLN A 307 7.36 -19.78 -21.96
C GLN A 307 7.40 -20.56 -20.64
N THR A 308 8.01 -20.01 -19.58
CA THR A 308 8.11 -20.65 -18.26
C THR A 308 7.20 -20.01 -17.21
N ARG A 309 6.47 -18.94 -17.56
CA ARG A 309 5.53 -18.28 -16.66
C ARG A 309 4.17 -18.98 -16.67
N LEU A 310 3.48 -18.95 -15.53
CA LEU A 310 2.10 -19.44 -15.44
C LEU A 310 1.10 -18.37 -15.88
N TYR A 311 0.06 -18.79 -16.61
CA TYR A 311 -1.10 -17.95 -17.00
C TYR A 311 -0.72 -16.68 -17.78
N VAL A 312 0.15 -16.83 -18.79
CA VAL A 312 0.51 -15.73 -19.68
C VAL A 312 -0.73 -15.20 -20.39
N ASP A 313 -0.94 -13.88 -20.31
CA ASP A 313 -2.06 -13.24 -20.98
C ASP A 313 -1.90 -13.20 -22.50
N PRO A 314 -3.00 -13.27 -23.27
CA PRO A 314 -2.92 -13.28 -24.73
C PRO A 314 -2.22 -12.05 -25.32
N LEU A 315 -2.38 -10.88 -24.70
CA LEU A 315 -1.71 -9.65 -25.13
C LEU A 315 -0.46 -9.32 -24.31
N HIS A 316 0.03 -10.24 -23.46
CA HIS A 316 1.21 -10.01 -22.63
C HIS A 316 2.43 -9.63 -23.47
N HIS A 317 2.68 -10.36 -24.57
CA HIS A 317 3.81 -10.07 -25.45
C HIS A 317 3.71 -8.68 -26.11
N ALA A 318 2.54 -8.34 -26.64
CA ALA A 318 2.28 -7.04 -27.25
C ALA A 318 2.49 -5.89 -26.25
N MET A 319 2.05 -6.07 -25.00
CA MET A 319 2.27 -5.09 -23.94
C MET A 319 3.76 -4.90 -23.63
N LEU A 320 4.54 -5.99 -23.53
CA LEU A 320 5.99 -5.88 -23.32
C LEU A 320 6.68 -5.16 -24.49
N GLN A 321 6.24 -5.38 -25.74
CA GLN A 321 6.75 -4.67 -26.91
C GLN A 321 6.46 -3.16 -26.84
N LEU A 322 5.24 -2.77 -26.44
CA LEU A 322 4.91 -1.35 -26.25
C LEU A 322 5.72 -0.70 -25.11
N CYS A 323 5.91 -1.41 -24.00
CA CYS A 323 6.76 -0.92 -22.91
C CYS A 323 8.23 -0.77 -23.37
N GLU A 324 8.74 -1.69 -24.19
CA GLU A 324 10.09 -1.59 -24.74
C GLU A 324 10.23 -0.37 -25.65
N ALA A 325 9.26 -0.15 -26.54
CA ALA A 325 9.23 1.00 -27.44
C ALA A 325 9.16 2.33 -26.66
N PHE A 326 8.43 2.36 -25.55
CA PHE A 326 8.37 3.52 -24.67
C PHE A 326 9.71 3.81 -23.98
N VAL A 327 10.37 2.77 -23.45
CA VAL A 327 11.62 2.92 -22.69
C VAL A 327 12.83 3.15 -23.61
N SER A 328 12.83 2.52 -24.79
CA SER A 328 13.93 2.53 -25.74
C SER A 328 13.45 2.67 -27.19
N PRO A 329 12.90 3.83 -27.58
CA PRO A 329 12.27 4.04 -28.89
C PRO A 329 13.22 3.83 -30.08
N THR A 330 14.53 4.00 -29.89
CA THR A 330 15.54 3.86 -30.94
C THR A 330 15.97 2.41 -31.22
N THR A 331 15.66 1.47 -30.31
CA THR A 331 16.14 0.07 -30.42
C THR A 331 15.07 -0.90 -30.92
N VAL A 332 13.81 -0.47 -30.96
CA VAL A 332 12.69 -1.32 -31.36
C VAL A 332 12.40 -1.14 -32.85
N MET A 333 12.16 -2.25 -33.55
CA MET A 333 11.71 -2.21 -34.93
C MET A 333 10.29 -1.64 -35.00
N LYS A 334 10.08 -0.57 -35.77
CA LYS A 334 8.78 0.11 -35.89
C LYS A 334 7.65 -0.85 -36.30
N GLN A 335 7.95 -1.84 -37.16
CA GLN A 335 7.02 -2.90 -37.56
C GLN A 335 6.47 -3.69 -36.37
N ASP A 336 7.32 -4.01 -35.38
CA ASP A 336 6.92 -4.77 -34.18
C ASP A 336 5.98 -3.93 -33.30
N VAL A 337 6.23 -2.62 -33.23
CA VAL A 337 5.36 -1.67 -32.52
C VAL A 337 3.99 -1.62 -33.18
N MET A 338 3.94 -1.54 -34.51
CA MET A 338 2.68 -1.54 -35.25
C MET A 338 1.90 -2.84 -35.10
N GLU A 339 2.58 -3.99 -35.11
CA GLU A 339 1.94 -5.27 -34.85
C GLU A 339 1.33 -5.33 -33.45
N ALA A 340 2.06 -4.83 -32.44
CA ALA A 340 1.56 -4.76 -31.06
C ALA A 340 0.33 -3.83 -30.94
N ILE A 341 0.36 -2.67 -31.59
CA ILE A 341 -0.77 -1.73 -31.63
C ILE A 341 -1.98 -2.37 -32.31
N HIS A 342 -1.79 -3.06 -33.43
CA HIS A 342 -2.88 -3.75 -34.13
C HIS A 342 -3.49 -4.88 -33.30
N LYS A 343 -2.69 -5.61 -32.51
CA LYS A 343 -3.20 -6.64 -31.60
C LYS A 343 -4.00 -6.06 -30.43
N ILE A 344 -3.60 -4.90 -29.94
CA ILE A 344 -4.29 -4.21 -28.85
C ILE A 344 -5.57 -3.56 -29.35
N GLU A 345 -5.52 -2.85 -30.47
CA GLU A 345 -6.63 -2.31 -31.27
C GLU A 345 -7.57 -1.29 -30.57
N SER A 346 -7.67 -1.28 -29.24
CA SER A 346 -8.63 -0.48 -28.49
C SER A 346 -8.15 -0.14 -27.08
N CYS A 347 -8.67 0.95 -26.51
CA CYS A 347 -8.34 1.35 -25.14
C CYS A 347 -8.69 0.27 -24.10
N ALA A 348 -9.82 -0.43 -24.27
CA ALA A 348 -10.25 -1.49 -23.36
C ALA A 348 -9.22 -2.62 -23.28
N LYS A 349 -8.67 -3.04 -24.42
CA LYS A 349 -7.62 -4.07 -24.50
C LYS A 349 -6.25 -3.56 -24.04
N LEU A 350 -5.96 -2.27 -24.19
CA LEU A 350 -4.72 -1.66 -23.66
C LEU A 350 -4.71 -1.69 -22.12
N LEU A 351 -5.83 -1.32 -21.52
CA LEU A 351 -6.00 -1.33 -20.06
C LEU A 351 -6.17 -2.77 -19.55
N ARG A 352 -6.90 -3.62 -20.27
CA ARG A 352 -7.15 -5.03 -19.92
C ARG A 352 -6.60 -5.96 -21.00
N PRO A 353 -5.29 -6.24 -21.01
CA PRO A 353 -4.64 -7.11 -22.01
C PRO A 353 -4.97 -8.61 -21.82
N PHE A 354 -5.96 -8.93 -21.00
CA PHE A 354 -6.42 -10.27 -20.66
C PHE A 354 -7.83 -10.49 -21.24
N HIS A 355 -8.09 -11.69 -21.76
CA HIS A 355 -9.41 -12.03 -22.32
C HIS A 355 -10.47 -12.17 -21.22
N ASN A 356 -11.73 -11.89 -21.58
CA ASN A 356 -12.87 -11.85 -20.65
C ASN A 356 -13.19 -13.19 -19.94
N ASN A 357 -12.80 -14.35 -20.48
CA ASN A 357 -13.35 -15.62 -19.99
C ASN A 357 -12.32 -16.56 -19.34
N ASN A 358 -11.23 -16.99 -20.00
CA ASN A 358 -10.41 -18.08 -19.44
C ASN A 358 -9.31 -17.63 -18.45
N ASN A 359 -8.75 -16.42 -18.59
CA ASN A 359 -7.69 -15.91 -17.70
C ASN A 359 -8.25 -15.13 -16.50
N MET A 360 -9.53 -14.73 -16.53
CA MET A 360 -10.19 -14.20 -15.34
C MET A 360 -10.36 -15.29 -14.29
N ASP A 361 -10.56 -16.54 -14.71
CA ASP A 361 -10.72 -17.67 -13.79
C ASP A 361 -9.43 -17.95 -13.00
N SER A 362 -8.25 -17.87 -13.62
CA SER A 362 -6.98 -18.06 -12.90
C SER A 362 -6.72 -16.96 -11.87
N TRP A 363 -7.10 -15.72 -12.19
CA TRP A 363 -6.99 -14.60 -11.25
C TRP A 363 -7.95 -14.76 -10.08
N LYS A 364 -9.24 -15.00 -10.36
CA LYS A 364 -10.26 -15.21 -9.34
C LYS A 364 -9.96 -16.43 -8.49
N HIS A 365 -9.36 -17.48 -9.06
CA HIS A 365 -8.93 -18.64 -8.29
C HIS A 365 -7.77 -18.29 -7.36
N ARG A 366 -6.75 -17.56 -7.84
CA ARG A 366 -5.59 -17.19 -7.03
C ARG A 366 -5.93 -16.19 -5.92
N PHE A 367 -6.88 -15.29 -6.17
CA PHE A 367 -7.27 -14.23 -5.25
C PHE A 367 -8.76 -14.31 -4.91
N HIS A 368 -9.27 -15.49 -4.54
CA HIS A 368 -10.65 -15.79 -4.12
C HIS A 368 -11.75 -14.80 -4.56
N GLY A 369 -11.96 -14.70 -5.87
CA GLY A 369 -13.04 -13.91 -6.47
C GLY A 369 -12.78 -12.40 -6.57
N LYS A 370 -11.62 -11.89 -6.14
CA LYS A 370 -11.22 -10.50 -6.37
C LYS A 370 -11.15 -10.20 -7.86
N GLN A 371 -11.58 -8.99 -8.25
CA GLN A 371 -11.48 -8.57 -9.64
C GLN A 371 -10.03 -8.31 -10.01
N ARG A 372 -9.71 -8.48 -11.30
CA ARG A 372 -8.39 -8.13 -11.82
C ARG A 372 -8.40 -6.64 -12.18
N PRO A 373 -7.59 -5.81 -11.51
CA PRO A 373 -7.44 -4.40 -11.88
C PRO A 373 -6.84 -4.27 -13.29
N ASP A 374 -7.08 -3.14 -13.97
CA ASP A 374 -6.46 -2.90 -15.29
C ASP A 374 -4.93 -2.72 -15.12
N VAL A 375 -4.14 -3.07 -16.13
CA VAL A 375 -2.66 -3.08 -15.99
C VAL A 375 -2.03 -1.70 -15.87
N MET A 376 -2.77 -0.66 -16.21
CA MET A 376 -2.36 0.73 -16.10
C MET A 376 -3.56 1.63 -15.87
N ASP A 377 -3.31 2.83 -15.38
CA ASP A 377 -4.32 3.89 -15.32
C ASP A 377 -4.36 4.70 -16.62
N GLY A 378 -5.39 5.55 -16.77
CA GLY A 378 -5.57 6.38 -17.96
C GLY A 378 -4.40 7.34 -18.20
N ARG A 379 -3.72 7.80 -17.15
CA ARG A 379 -2.59 8.73 -17.29
C ARG A 379 -1.34 8.03 -17.81
N GLN A 380 -1.12 6.80 -17.39
CA GLN A 380 -0.12 5.92 -17.94
C GLN A 380 -0.42 5.55 -19.40
N ALA A 381 -1.67 5.20 -19.71
CA ALA A 381 -2.11 4.94 -21.08
C ALA A 381 -1.84 6.14 -21.98
N LYS A 382 -2.27 7.34 -21.56
CA LYS A 382 -2.03 8.59 -22.30
C LYS A 382 -0.55 8.88 -22.53
N ARG A 383 0.29 8.72 -21.50
CA ARG A 383 1.75 8.90 -21.62
C ARG A 383 2.36 7.91 -22.62
N LEU A 384 1.98 6.64 -22.52
CA LEU A 384 2.44 5.58 -23.42
C LEU A 384 2.06 5.90 -24.87
N LEU A 385 0.79 6.18 -25.12
CA LEU A 385 0.26 6.43 -26.47
C LEU A 385 0.81 7.72 -27.07
N ASN A 386 1.03 8.78 -26.28
CA ASN A 386 1.70 9.99 -26.76
C ASN A 386 3.12 9.70 -27.25
N ALA A 387 3.89 8.92 -26.49
CA ALA A 387 5.25 8.56 -26.90
C ALA A 387 5.27 7.67 -28.16
N ILE A 388 4.33 6.71 -28.24
CA ILE A 388 4.16 5.87 -29.42
C ILE A 388 3.76 6.71 -30.63
N LYS A 389 2.82 7.64 -30.47
CA LYS A 389 2.39 8.54 -31.55
C LYS A 389 3.57 9.32 -32.13
N THR A 390 4.43 9.89 -31.28
CA THR A 390 5.65 10.57 -31.74
C THR A 390 6.57 9.64 -32.52
N LEU A 391 6.73 8.38 -32.08
CA LEU A 391 7.55 7.39 -32.79
C LEU A 391 7.01 7.03 -34.18
N LEU A 392 5.68 6.96 -34.33
CA LEU A 392 5.00 6.62 -35.58
C LEU A 392 4.93 7.79 -36.57
N GLU A 393 4.77 9.02 -36.07
CA GLU A 393 4.76 10.24 -36.88
C GLU A 393 6.05 10.40 -37.69
N GLU A 394 7.20 10.02 -37.12
CA GLU A 394 8.49 9.98 -37.82
C GLU A 394 8.53 9.03 -39.04
N SER A 395 7.58 8.09 -39.12
CA SER A 395 7.47 7.10 -40.21
C SER A 395 6.25 7.32 -41.13
N GLY A 396 5.43 8.34 -40.87
CA GLY A 396 4.19 8.58 -41.61
C GLY A 396 3.05 7.60 -41.29
N GLU A 397 3.18 6.85 -40.18
CA GLU A 397 2.15 5.94 -39.69
C GLU A 397 1.30 6.63 -38.62
N LEU A 398 0.04 6.20 -38.46
CA LEU A 398 -0.91 6.80 -37.54
C LEU A 398 -1.39 5.79 -36.51
N LEU A 399 -1.60 6.28 -35.29
CA LEU A 399 -2.25 5.51 -34.22
C LEU A 399 -3.73 5.29 -34.59
N PRO A 400 -4.30 4.08 -34.36
CA PRO A 400 -5.72 3.84 -34.56
C PRO A 400 -6.60 4.80 -33.75
N ASP A 401 -7.71 5.25 -34.35
CA ASP A 401 -8.64 6.21 -33.72
C ASP A 401 -9.18 5.70 -32.38
N ALA A 402 -9.43 4.39 -32.27
CA ALA A 402 -9.90 3.73 -31.05
C ALA A 402 -8.91 3.77 -29.87
N LEU A 403 -7.67 4.20 -30.10
CA LEU A 403 -6.64 4.43 -29.07
C LEU A 403 -6.40 5.92 -28.81
N LEU A 404 -6.76 6.83 -29.73
CA LEU A 404 -6.47 8.27 -29.58
C LEU A 404 -7.14 8.88 -28.33
N THR A 405 -8.31 8.39 -27.95
CA THR A 405 -9.06 8.87 -26.78
C THR A 405 -8.67 8.17 -25.47
N CYS A 406 -7.74 7.21 -25.52
CA CYS A 406 -7.43 6.41 -24.34
C CYS A 406 -6.64 7.23 -23.31
N GLY A 407 -7.22 7.34 -22.10
CA GLY A 407 -6.64 8.17 -21.04
C GLY A 407 -6.98 9.65 -21.16
N GLU A 408 -7.86 10.03 -22.08
CA GLU A 408 -8.63 11.27 -21.96
C GLU A 408 -9.58 11.08 -20.76
N MET A 409 -9.25 11.74 -19.65
CA MET A 409 -10.20 11.90 -18.56
C MET A 409 -11.25 12.89 -19.06
N GLU A 410 -12.26 12.37 -19.74
CA GLU A 410 -13.54 13.08 -19.91
C GLU A 410 -14.16 13.33 -18.53
#